data_AF-A0A2W6EHY3-F1
#
_entry.id   AF-A0A2W6EHY3-F1
#
_cell.length_a   1.000
_cell.length_b   1.000
_cell.length_c   1.000
_cell.angle_alpha   90.00
_cell.angle_beta   90.00
_cell.angle_gamma   90.00
#
_symmetry.space_group_name_H-M   'P 1'
#
loop_
_entity.id
_entity.type
_entity.pdbx_description
1 polymer ?
#
loop_
_entity_poly.entity_id
_entity_poly.type
_entity_poly.pdbx_seq_one_letter_code
_entity_poly.pdbx_strand_id
1 'polypeptide(L)'
;QLKRQHINPDSAKEQQSLFELDADGVLAQAARLRRQLATEVDDKDPQRSATTKRRQWRAYQELTEQLTDVADGVVAAGLRLGGKPGKALREAYENLHIAVEHAYPGPDGEPDRAVLDGILNAGLTPTVDTDYARWRPLHWILAVPDVMERGGFDAVIGNPPFLGGTKISGALGPNMRDWISHVLSNGQGGGRADLVGYFLLRAMSLLTGQGNIGLIATNTVAQGDTREVGLDRVVADGFTIVRAIQSRSWPATSANLEYAAVWGTRGLVAAQVTRVADDMPVKRISTLLEPIGRIEGHPIRLAENQAVSFEGCKPYGAGFVLEPEESAAWIEADPMNAEVLFPYLNGEDLNSRSDASPSRWVIDLNNRPENAARHYSLPYQRILEQVKPERARKSKAVREASWWLFFRARPAMRKAIAGLDNVLVMAQTSNTLQPMLVQTEQVFSQKIIVFASNSPSLQAVLSSSVHYLWARKYSSSLRKDLSYTPSDSFLTLPRPEPTERLNEIGRTLDTERREIMLRRDLGLTKLYNLVNDPSIADSADADVARMREIHVELDQVVMDAYDWGDVPLEHGFHTYRQMLRWTVSPTARVEILDRLLEENHRRAASQGEAPPPVDTEDVAADE
;
A
#
# COMPACT_ATOMS: atom_id res chain seq x y z
N GLN A 1 19.62 -12.92 27.75
CA GLN A 1 20.38 -13.60 26.69
C GLN A 1 21.68 -14.16 27.25
N LEU A 2 22.62 -13.33 27.73
CA LEU A 2 23.89 -13.77 28.35
C LEU A 2 23.74 -14.87 29.41
N LYS A 3 22.96 -14.61 30.48
CA LYS A 3 22.75 -15.56 31.59
C LYS A 3 22.20 -16.91 31.16
N ARG A 4 21.35 -16.93 30.14
CA ARG A 4 20.69 -18.14 29.62
C ARG A 4 21.40 -18.70 28.38
N GLN A 5 22.45 -18.03 27.92
CA GLN A 5 23.23 -18.35 26.72
C GLN A 5 22.33 -18.66 25.51
N HIS A 6 21.25 -17.88 25.35
CA HIS A 6 20.21 -18.11 24.35
C HIS A 6 19.63 -16.79 23.84
N ILE A 7 19.34 -16.70 22.54
CA ILE A 7 18.80 -15.46 21.92
C ILE A 7 17.38 -15.13 22.40
N ASN A 8 16.57 -16.16 22.66
CA ASN A 8 15.25 -16.08 23.31
C ASN A 8 15.31 -16.72 24.71
N PRO A 9 15.55 -15.97 25.80
CA PRO A 9 15.74 -16.52 27.14
C PRO A 9 14.60 -17.40 27.63
N ASP A 10 13.36 -17.12 27.21
CA ASP A 10 12.16 -17.86 27.67
C ASP A 10 12.08 -19.26 27.07
N SER A 11 12.82 -19.51 25.99
CA SER A 11 12.92 -20.84 25.35
C SER A 11 14.02 -21.71 25.96
N ALA A 12 14.88 -21.15 26.80
CA ALA A 12 15.89 -21.93 27.52
C ALA A 12 15.18 -22.73 28.62
N LYS A 13 15.40 -24.05 28.66
CA LYS A 13 14.95 -24.86 29.79
C LYS A 13 15.61 -24.35 31.08
N GLU A 14 14.94 -24.53 32.22
CA GLU A 14 15.61 -24.48 33.53
C GLU A 14 16.64 -25.62 33.60
N GLN A 15 17.82 -25.40 33.05
CA GLN A 15 18.97 -26.24 33.28
C GLN A 15 19.74 -25.64 34.46
N GLN A 16 19.88 -26.43 35.52
CA GLN A 16 20.76 -26.16 36.65
C GLN A 16 22.20 -26.35 36.14
N SER A 17 22.81 -25.26 35.65
CA SER A 17 24.24 -25.23 35.33
C SER A 17 25.04 -25.08 36.62
N LEU A 18 26.19 -25.74 36.70
CA LEU A 18 27.21 -25.53 37.75
C LEU A 18 28.06 -24.28 37.47
N PHE A 19 27.96 -23.71 36.27
CA PHE A 19 28.67 -22.52 35.82
C PHE A 19 27.78 -21.28 35.95
N GLU A 20 27.95 -20.54 37.05
CA GLU A 20 27.34 -19.22 37.23
C GLU A 20 28.28 -18.13 36.72
N LEU A 21 28.02 -17.69 35.49
CA LEU A 21 28.68 -16.55 34.90
C LEU A 21 28.18 -15.27 35.59
N ASP A 22 29.07 -14.53 36.27
CA ASP A 22 28.78 -13.27 36.99
C ASP A 22 28.49 -12.11 36.04
N ALA A 23 27.46 -12.27 35.22
CA ALA A 23 27.05 -11.25 34.25
C ALA A 23 26.64 -9.97 34.97
N ASP A 24 25.95 -10.04 36.11
CA ASP A 24 25.46 -8.86 36.81
C ASP A 24 26.59 -8.05 37.45
N GLY A 25 27.52 -8.72 38.14
CA GLY A 25 28.67 -8.06 38.76
C GLY A 25 29.57 -7.41 37.72
N VAL A 26 29.87 -8.12 36.63
CA VAL A 26 30.67 -7.60 35.51
C VAL A 26 29.95 -6.42 34.84
N LEU A 27 28.65 -6.53 34.53
CA LEU A 27 27.90 -5.43 33.91
C LEU A 27 27.80 -4.20 34.82
N ALA A 28 27.64 -4.39 36.14
CA ALA A 28 27.62 -3.29 37.10
C ALA A 28 28.98 -2.55 37.15
N GLN A 29 30.09 -3.28 37.11
CA GLN A 29 31.43 -2.69 37.04
C GLN A 29 31.67 -2.01 35.68
N ALA A 30 31.26 -2.63 34.59
CA ALA A 30 31.36 -2.10 33.24
C ALA A 30 30.57 -0.78 33.10
N ALA A 31 29.36 -0.71 33.67
CA ALA A 31 28.56 0.52 33.71
C ALA A 31 29.28 1.65 34.47
N ARG A 32 29.92 1.35 35.61
CA ARG A 32 30.72 2.35 36.36
C ARG A 32 31.89 2.87 35.53
N LEU A 33 32.64 1.98 34.89
CA LEU A 33 33.75 2.36 34.02
C LEU A 33 33.27 3.18 32.82
N ARG A 34 32.13 2.82 32.21
CA ARG A 34 31.54 3.61 31.12
C ARG A 34 31.16 5.03 31.53
N ARG A 35 30.55 5.21 32.71
CA ARG A 35 30.23 6.55 33.23
C ARG A 35 31.48 7.41 33.40
N GLN A 36 32.59 6.82 33.86
CA GLN A 36 33.87 7.52 33.95
C GLN A 36 34.42 7.89 32.57
N LEU A 37 34.39 6.94 31.62
CA LEU A 37 34.84 7.15 30.25
C LEU A 37 34.03 8.24 29.52
N ALA A 38 32.73 8.33 29.80
CA ALA A 38 31.80 9.28 29.17
C ALA A 38 31.95 10.73 29.64
N THR A 39 32.71 10.99 30.71
CA THR A 39 33.05 12.37 31.11
C THR A 39 33.86 13.08 30.01
N GLU A 40 34.06 14.40 30.10
CA GLU A 40 34.98 15.10 29.19
C GLU A 40 36.44 14.81 29.53
N VAL A 41 37.34 14.88 28.54
CA VAL A 41 38.78 14.77 28.78
C VAL A 41 39.29 16.07 29.38
N ASP A 42 40.00 15.97 30.50
CA ASP A 42 40.62 17.10 31.17
C ASP A 42 42.02 16.68 31.62
N ASP A 43 43.04 17.14 30.91
CA ASP A 43 44.44 16.76 31.19
C ASP A 43 45.01 17.43 32.45
N LYS A 44 44.28 18.37 33.06
CA LYS A 44 44.61 18.91 34.39
C LYS A 44 44.07 18.05 35.53
N ASP A 45 43.18 17.11 35.21
CA ASP A 45 42.62 16.15 36.15
C ASP A 45 43.25 14.76 35.90
N PRO A 46 44.06 14.24 36.84
CA PRO A 46 44.68 12.93 36.71
C PRO A 46 43.69 11.79 36.44
N GLN A 47 42.43 11.92 36.86
CA GLN A 47 41.38 10.90 36.64
C GLN A 47 40.67 11.04 35.28
N ARG A 48 40.72 12.20 34.64
CA ARG A 48 40.06 12.47 33.34
C ARG A 48 41.02 12.73 32.17
N SER A 49 42.33 12.69 32.42
CA SER A 49 43.35 12.79 31.35
C SER A 49 43.15 11.75 30.25
N ALA A 50 43.62 12.07 29.04
CA ALA A 50 43.53 11.15 27.90
C ALA A 50 44.20 9.79 28.18
N THR A 51 45.31 9.80 28.92
CA THR A 51 46.04 8.59 29.32
C THR A 51 45.21 7.72 30.26
N THR A 52 44.58 8.32 31.26
CA THR A 52 43.74 7.58 32.21
C THR A 52 42.52 6.97 31.53
N LYS A 53 41.88 7.68 30.60
CA LYS A 53 40.76 7.13 29.83
C LYS A 53 41.15 5.98 28.93
N ARG A 54 42.32 6.03 28.27
CA ARG A 54 42.84 4.89 27.51
C ARG A 54 43.07 3.67 28.41
N ARG A 55 43.58 3.87 29.63
CA ARG A 55 43.73 2.79 30.62
C ARG A 55 42.38 2.23 31.07
N GLN A 56 41.41 3.10 31.36
CA GLN A 56 40.03 2.70 31.71
C GLN A 56 39.37 1.92 30.56
N TRP A 57 39.61 2.32 29.30
CA TRP A 57 39.09 1.60 28.14
C TRP A 57 39.69 0.19 28.00
N ARG A 58 40.99 0.03 28.23
CA ARG A 58 41.61 -1.31 28.26
C ARG A 58 41.06 -2.17 29.39
N ALA A 59 40.97 -1.62 30.60
CA ALA A 59 40.38 -2.30 31.74
C ALA A 59 38.92 -2.70 31.47
N TYR A 60 38.17 -1.86 30.76
CA TYR A 60 36.81 -2.17 30.31
C TYR A 60 36.77 -3.34 29.33
N GLN A 61 37.68 -3.35 28.35
CA GLN A 61 37.79 -4.43 27.36
C GLN A 61 38.14 -5.75 28.03
N GLU A 62 39.14 -5.76 28.93
CA GLU A 62 39.53 -6.93 29.73
C GLU A 62 38.37 -7.43 30.61
N LEU A 63 37.67 -6.53 31.29
CA LEU A 63 36.52 -6.85 32.13
C LEU A 63 35.37 -7.51 31.35
N THR A 64 35.16 -7.11 30.10
CA THR A 64 34.02 -7.57 29.28
C THR A 64 34.37 -8.66 28.28
N GLU A 65 35.63 -9.09 28.22
CA GLU A 65 36.14 -10.05 27.22
C GLU A 65 35.38 -11.38 27.26
N GLN A 66 35.30 -12.01 28.43
CA GLN A 66 34.58 -13.29 28.61
C GLN A 66 33.11 -13.16 28.24
N LEU A 67 32.43 -12.08 28.65
CA LEU A 67 31.03 -11.86 28.29
C LEU A 67 30.84 -11.64 26.79
N THR A 68 31.81 -11.01 26.14
CA THR A 68 31.80 -10.77 24.70
C THR A 68 31.91 -12.09 23.96
N ASP A 69 32.82 -12.97 24.37
CA ASP A 69 32.96 -14.31 23.78
C ASP A 69 31.67 -15.13 23.91
N VAL A 70 31.04 -15.11 25.09
CA VAL A 70 29.75 -15.80 25.31
C VAL A 70 28.64 -15.18 24.47
N ALA A 71 28.56 -13.85 24.38
CA ALA A 71 27.56 -13.17 23.58
C ALA A 71 27.72 -13.45 22.07
N ASP A 72 28.96 -13.45 21.58
CA ASP A 72 29.31 -13.86 20.23
C ASP A 72 28.91 -15.32 19.99
N GLY A 73 29.14 -16.21 20.97
CA GLY A 73 28.72 -17.60 20.94
C GLY A 73 27.21 -17.76 20.75
N VAL A 74 26.40 -16.96 21.47
CA VAL A 74 24.92 -16.95 21.34
C VAL A 74 24.52 -16.58 19.92
N VAL A 75 25.13 -15.54 19.34
CA VAL A 75 24.85 -15.14 17.96
C VAL A 75 25.33 -16.21 16.99
N ALA A 76 26.54 -16.74 17.15
CA ALA A 76 27.15 -17.73 16.27
C ALA A 76 26.33 -19.02 16.17
N ALA A 77 25.93 -19.58 17.32
CA ALA A 77 25.14 -20.80 17.40
C ALA A 77 23.79 -20.65 16.69
N GLY A 78 23.13 -19.51 16.88
CA GLY A 78 21.81 -19.26 16.32
C GLY A 78 21.82 -18.80 14.85
N LEU A 79 22.75 -17.91 14.47
CA LEU A 79 22.83 -17.30 13.14
C LEU A 79 23.06 -18.35 12.06
N ARG A 80 23.85 -19.39 12.35
CA ARG A 80 24.06 -20.51 11.42
C ARG A 80 22.77 -21.22 11.02
N LEU A 81 21.77 -21.21 11.89
CA LEU A 81 20.47 -21.85 11.69
C LEU A 81 19.36 -20.85 11.33
N GLY A 82 19.71 -19.59 11.07
CA GLY A 82 18.75 -18.54 10.75
C GLY A 82 17.77 -18.23 11.87
N GLY A 83 18.05 -18.63 13.11
CA GLY A 83 17.22 -18.33 14.29
C GLY A 83 15.84 -19.00 14.27
N LYS A 84 15.59 -19.94 13.36
CA LYS A 84 14.30 -20.61 13.22
C LYS A 84 14.03 -21.49 14.44
N PRO A 85 12.91 -21.29 15.17
CA PRO A 85 12.56 -22.13 16.30
C PRO A 85 12.41 -23.60 15.88
N GLY A 86 13.02 -24.51 16.65
CA GLY A 86 12.96 -25.93 16.35
C GLY A 86 14.00 -26.75 17.11
N LYS A 87 14.00 -28.06 16.88
CA LYS A 87 14.92 -29.01 17.54
C LYS A 87 16.39 -28.65 17.29
N ALA A 88 16.76 -28.35 16.04
CA ALA A 88 18.14 -28.01 15.68
C ALA A 88 18.66 -26.76 16.39
N LEU A 89 17.84 -25.71 16.52
CA LEU A 89 18.23 -24.49 17.23
C LEU A 89 18.43 -24.75 18.73
N ARG A 90 17.58 -25.57 19.33
CA ARG A 90 17.70 -25.97 20.74
C ARG A 90 18.98 -26.75 21.00
N GLU A 91 19.27 -27.76 20.17
CA GLU A 91 20.50 -28.56 20.25
C GLU A 91 21.75 -27.68 20.07
N ALA A 92 21.70 -26.66 19.19
CA ALA A 92 22.82 -25.74 19.01
C ALA A 92 23.10 -24.90 20.26
N TYR A 93 22.08 -24.44 20.98
CA TYR A 93 22.27 -23.72 22.25
C TYR A 93 22.66 -24.63 23.42
N GLU A 94 22.18 -25.89 23.45
CA GLU A 94 22.65 -26.90 24.42
C GLU A 94 24.15 -27.19 24.21
N ASN A 95 24.60 -27.32 22.96
CA ASN A 95 26.01 -27.48 22.63
C ASN A 95 26.85 -26.25 22.96
N LEU A 96 26.32 -25.04 22.73
CA LEU A 96 26.96 -23.80 23.14
C LEU A 96 27.19 -23.77 24.64
N HIS A 97 26.20 -24.21 25.41
CA HIS A 97 26.30 -24.23 26.87
C HIS A 97 27.48 -25.07 27.36
N ILE A 98 27.58 -26.31 26.86
CA ILE A 98 28.69 -27.22 27.15
C ILE A 98 30.03 -26.62 26.70
N ALA A 99 30.06 -25.96 25.54
CA ALA A 99 31.28 -25.33 25.03
C ALA A 99 31.76 -24.16 25.89
N VAL A 100 30.83 -23.36 26.43
CA VAL A 100 31.15 -22.25 27.34
C VAL A 100 31.67 -22.77 28.68
N GLU A 101 31.10 -23.84 29.22
CA GLU A 101 31.57 -24.46 30.47
C GLU A 101 33.01 -25.00 30.35
N HIS A 102 33.36 -25.62 29.21
CA HIS A 102 34.74 -26.07 28.96
C HIS A 102 35.72 -24.93 28.70
N ALA A 103 35.27 -23.85 28.04
CA ALA A 103 36.12 -22.70 27.73
C ALA A 103 36.49 -21.88 28.98
N TYR A 104 35.60 -21.83 29.96
CA TYR A 104 35.77 -21.07 31.21
C TYR A 104 35.41 -21.93 32.42
N PRO A 105 36.21 -22.95 32.74
CA PRO A 105 35.93 -23.81 33.88
C PRO A 105 36.12 -23.05 35.21
N GLY A 106 35.66 -23.66 36.31
CA GLY A 106 35.90 -23.16 37.67
C GLY A 106 37.40 -23.17 38.05
N PRO A 107 37.73 -22.77 39.29
CA PRO A 107 39.11 -22.52 39.76
C PRO A 107 40.11 -23.67 39.56
N ASP A 108 39.62 -24.91 39.49
CA ASP A 108 40.43 -26.13 39.42
C ASP A 108 40.43 -26.81 38.03
N GLY A 109 39.80 -26.20 37.02
CA GLY A 109 39.71 -26.76 35.66
C GLY A 109 40.67 -26.10 34.66
N GLU A 110 41.18 -26.89 33.73
CA GLU A 110 42.00 -26.39 32.61
C GLU A 110 41.08 -25.87 31.49
N PRO A 111 41.21 -24.60 31.05
CA PRO A 111 40.35 -24.03 30.02
C PRO A 111 40.60 -24.65 28.64
N ASP A 112 39.56 -25.19 28.01
CA ASP A 112 39.57 -25.66 26.63
C ASP A 112 38.60 -24.87 25.76
N ARG A 113 39.16 -23.95 24.95
CA ARG A 113 38.40 -23.09 24.04
C ARG A 113 38.09 -23.72 22.69
N ALA A 114 38.61 -24.91 22.38
CA ALA A 114 38.57 -25.45 21.02
C ALA A 114 37.14 -25.58 20.45
N VAL A 115 36.19 -26.05 21.28
CA VAL A 115 34.80 -26.22 20.87
C VAL A 115 34.10 -24.86 20.69
N LEU A 116 34.30 -23.92 21.63
CA LEU A 116 33.71 -22.58 21.56
C LEU A 116 34.23 -21.81 20.34
N ASP A 117 35.55 -21.83 20.11
CA ASP A 117 36.16 -21.17 18.96
C ASP A 117 35.69 -21.82 17.64
N GLY A 118 35.43 -23.13 17.62
CA GLY A 118 34.77 -23.82 16.52
C GLY A 118 33.36 -23.31 16.23
N ILE A 119 32.53 -23.12 17.27
CA ILE A 119 31.18 -22.53 17.14
C ILE A 119 31.27 -21.10 16.60
N LEU A 120 32.15 -20.28 17.17
CA LEU A 120 32.38 -18.88 16.78
C LEU A 120 32.79 -18.78 15.30
N ASN A 121 33.78 -19.57 14.88
CA ASN A 121 34.26 -19.57 13.50
C ASN A 121 33.17 -20.04 12.54
N ALA A 122 32.45 -21.12 12.87
CA ALA A 122 31.39 -21.64 12.00
C ALA A 122 30.18 -20.71 11.88
N GLY A 123 29.81 -20.02 12.96
CA GLY A 123 28.61 -19.19 13.00
C GLY A 123 28.82 -17.74 12.54
N LEU A 124 30.02 -17.19 12.74
CA LEU A 124 30.33 -15.79 12.42
C LEU A 124 31.09 -15.61 11.10
N THR A 125 31.43 -16.69 10.39
CA THR A 125 31.95 -16.57 9.02
C THR A 125 30.79 -16.25 8.06
N PRO A 126 30.89 -15.19 7.23
CA PRO A 126 29.88 -14.90 6.22
C PRO A 126 29.68 -16.06 5.24
N THR A 127 28.42 -16.30 4.85
CA THR A 127 28.04 -17.37 3.90
C THR A 127 28.04 -16.89 2.45
N VAL A 128 28.32 -15.60 2.24
CA VAL A 128 28.43 -14.92 0.96
C VAL A 128 29.71 -14.10 0.95
N ASP A 129 30.14 -13.70 -0.24
CA ASP A 129 31.33 -12.87 -0.40
C ASP A 129 31.07 -11.46 0.15
N THR A 130 31.90 -11.02 1.09
CA THR A 130 31.80 -9.69 1.73
C THR A 130 33.19 -9.15 2.02
N ASP A 131 33.31 -7.84 2.23
CA ASP A 131 34.57 -7.20 2.62
C ASP A 131 35.08 -7.64 4.02
N TYR A 132 34.29 -8.43 4.76
CA TYR A 132 34.61 -8.90 6.10
C TYR A 132 34.90 -10.40 6.10
N ALA A 133 36.03 -10.80 6.71
CA ALA A 133 36.33 -12.22 6.93
C ALA A 133 35.44 -12.85 8.02
N ARG A 134 34.87 -12.02 8.91
CA ARG A 134 34.06 -12.46 10.06
C ARG A 134 33.07 -11.38 10.46
N TRP A 135 31.82 -11.76 10.71
CA TRP A 135 30.81 -10.92 11.33
C TRP A 135 31.27 -10.51 12.74
N ARG A 136 31.12 -9.22 13.07
CA ARG A 136 31.45 -8.67 14.38
C ARG A 136 30.16 -8.19 15.06
N PRO A 137 29.50 -9.05 15.86
CA PRO A 137 28.27 -8.67 16.55
C PRO A 137 28.50 -7.47 17.48
N LEU A 138 27.54 -6.56 17.54
CA LEU A 138 27.50 -5.48 18.51
C LEU A 138 26.51 -5.81 19.61
N HIS A 139 27.02 -6.10 20.80
CA HIS A 139 26.21 -6.41 21.97
C HIS A 139 25.96 -5.16 22.79
N TRP A 140 24.81 -4.51 22.61
CA TRP A 140 24.51 -3.23 23.26
C TRP A 140 24.66 -3.24 24.79
N ILE A 141 24.29 -4.35 25.44
CA ILE A 141 24.46 -4.54 26.90
C ILE A 141 25.93 -4.53 27.34
N LEU A 142 26.86 -4.90 26.46
CA LEU A 142 28.31 -4.85 26.70
C LEU A 142 28.97 -3.64 26.06
N ALA A 143 28.34 -2.98 25.09
CA ALA A 143 28.91 -1.80 24.45
C ALA A 143 28.63 -0.55 25.29
N VAL A 144 27.40 -0.41 25.80
CA VAL A 144 26.89 0.75 26.56
C VAL A 144 26.01 0.28 27.75
N PRO A 145 26.56 -0.50 28.70
CA PRO A 145 25.82 -1.03 29.85
C PRO A 145 25.11 0.05 30.66
N ASP A 146 25.71 1.23 30.78
CA ASP A 146 25.17 2.41 31.47
C ASP A 146 23.90 3.00 30.80
N VAL A 147 23.74 2.79 29.49
CA VAL A 147 22.52 3.13 28.76
C VAL A 147 21.47 2.01 28.92
N MET A 148 21.90 0.76 28.80
CA MET A 148 21.00 -0.39 28.87
C MET A 148 20.39 -0.59 30.27
N GLU A 149 21.13 -0.25 31.34
CA GLU A 149 20.61 -0.23 32.72
C GLU A 149 19.42 0.73 32.90
N ARG A 150 19.35 1.80 32.10
CA ARG A 150 18.24 2.78 32.09
C ARG A 150 17.05 2.33 31.23
N GLY A 151 17.12 1.12 30.66
CA GLY A 151 16.08 0.56 29.80
C GLY A 151 16.25 0.86 28.31
N GLY A 152 17.36 1.47 27.87
CA GLY A 152 17.67 1.70 26.47
C GLY A 152 18.05 3.14 26.12
N PHE A 153 17.95 3.47 24.84
CA PHE A 153 18.26 4.81 24.30
C PHE A 153 17.06 5.75 24.37
N ASP A 154 17.32 7.03 24.64
CA ASP A 154 16.32 8.10 24.57
C ASP A 154 15.95 8.46 23.13
N ALA A 155 16.88 8.22 22.18
CA ALA A 155 16.65 8.41 20.76
C ALA A 155 17.48 7.44 19.92
N VAL A 156 16.91 6.97 18.81
CA VAL A 156 17.60 6.26 17.73
C VAL A 156 17.37 7.02 16.43
N ILE A 157 18.45 7.55 15.86
CA ILE A 157 18.41 8.37 14.64
C ILE A 157 19.36 7.76 13.61
N GLY A 158 18.95 7.67 12.36
CA GLY A 158 19.83 7.16 11.32
C GLY A 158 19.25 7.08 9.92
N ASN A 159 20.10 6.69 8.99
CA ASN A 159 19.74 6.36 7.62
C ASN A 159 20.12 4.89 7.36
N PRO A 160 19.23 3.93 7.72
CA PRO A 160 19.44 2.52 7.42
C PRO A 160 19.73 2.28 5.93
N PRO A 161 20.53 1.25 5.60
CA PRO A 161 20.83 0.90 4.21
C PRO A 161 19.56 0.49 3.45
N PHE A 162 19.44 1.00 2.22
CA PHE A 162 18.29 0.73 1.36
C PHE A 162 18.48 -0.61 0.64
N LEU A 163 17.90 -1.66 1.20
CA LEU A 163 18.02 -3.02 0.67
C LEU A 163 16.66 -3.72 0.64
N GLY A 164 16.19 -3.98 -0.58
CA GLY A 164 14.92 -4.67 -0.82
C GLY A 164 14.93 -6.10 -0.29
N GLY A 165 13.80 -6.62 0.20
CA GLY A 165 13.72 -7.90 0.91
C GLY A 165 14.32 -9.09 0.14
N THR A 166 14.07 -9.16 -1.17
CA THR A 166 14.63 -10.21 -2.06
C THR A 166 16.14 -10.10 -2.26
N LYS A 167 16.74 -8.93 -1.98
CA LYS A 167 18.18 -8.68 -2.11
C LYS A 167 18.96 -8.93 -0.82
N ILE A 168 18.27 -9.03 0.34
CA ILE A 168 18.93 -9.26 1.63
C ILE A 168 19.73 -10.56 1.62
N SER A 169 19.13 -11.66 1.13
CA SER A 169 19.81 -12.96 1.08
C SER A 169 21.02 -12.97 0.15
N GLY A 170 20.99 -12.20 -0.94
CA GLY A 170 22.13 -12.07 -1.86
C GLY A 170 23.29 -11.29 -1.23
N ALA A 171 22.99 -10.23 -0.48
CA ALA A 171 24.02 -9.35 0.09
C ALA A 171 24.58 -9.85 1.43
N LEU A 172 23.76 -10.49 2.27
CA LEU A 172 24.14 -10.88 3.63
C LEU A 172 24.09 -12.41 3.88
N GLY A 173 23.60 -13.17 2.90
CA GLY A 173 23.40 -14.61 3.01
C GLY A 173 21.99 -15.00 3.49
N PRO A 174 21.52 -16.19 3.11
CA PRO A 174 20.18 -16.68 3.48
C PRO A 174 20.01 -16.85 4.99
N ASN A 175 21.07 -17.29 5.68
CA ASN A 175 21.06 -17.48 7.13
C ASN A 175 20.89 -16.15 7.88
N MET A 176 21.53 -15.06 7.42
CA MET A 176 21.34 -13.72 8.01
C MET A 176 19.93 -13.18 7.74
N ARG A 177 19.42 -13.36 6.51
CA ARG A 177 18.04 -12.97 6.18
C ARG A 177 17.02 -13.67 7.08
N ASP A 178 17.17 -14.97 7.24
CA ASP A 178 16.31 -15.77 8.12
C ASP A 178 16.47 -15.38 9.58
N TRP A 179 17.71 -15.14 10.04
CA TRP A 179 17.99 -14.69 11.40
C TRP A 179 17.26 -13.39 11.71
N ILE A 180 17.40 -12.38 10.86
CA ILE A 180 16.73 -11.08 11.00
C ILE A 180 15.21 -11.26 11.07
N SER A 181 14.64 -12.08 10.19
CA SER A 181 13.19 -12.34 10.17
C SER A 181 12.70 -13.07 11.44
N HIS A 182 13.35 -14.16 11.85
CA HIS A 182 12.90 -14.91 13.03
C HIS A 182 13.14 -14.14 14.33
N VAL A 183 14.27 -13.43 14.46
CA VAL A 183 14.65 -12.76 15.71
C VAL A 183 13.93 -11.42 15.90
N LEU A 184 13.67 -10.67 14.83
CA LEU A 184 13.03 -9.35 14.94
C LEU A 184 11.52 -9.39 14.65
N SER A 185 11.06 -10.22 13.70
CA SER A 185 9.64 -10.25 13.31
C SER A 185 8.91 -11.55 13.68
N ASN A 186 9.54 -12.47 14.43
CA ASN A 186 9.01 -13.82 14.71
C ASN A 186 8.64 -14.60 13.43
N GLY A 187 9.37 -14.36 12.33
CA GLY A 187 9.13 -15.01 11.03
C GLY A 187 7.98 -14.41 10.22
N GLN A 188 7.35 -13.31 10.68
CA GLN A 188 6.33 -12.60 9.91
C GLN A 188 6.94 -11.91 8.68
N GLY A 189 6.13 -11.81 7.62
CA GLY A 189 6.50 -11.20 6.33
C GLY A 189 7.30 -12.10 5.39
N GLY A 190 7.51 -13.37 5.73
CA GLY A 190 8.17 -14.37 4.86
C GLY A 190 9.57 -13.95 4.37
N GLY A 191 10.20 -13.00 5.04
CA GLY A 191 11.38 -12.21 4.64
C GLY A 191 11.34 -11.60 3.23
N ARG A 192 10.16 -11.11 2.83
CA ARG A 192 9.95 -10.21 1.69
C ARG A 192 10.02 -8.73 2.07
N ALA A 193 9.86 -8.41 3.35
CA ALA A 193 10.02 -7.07 3.88
C ALA A 193 11.46 -6.55 3.64
N ASP A 194 11.54 -5.28 3.29
CA ASP A 194 12.81 -4.57 3.10
C ASP A 194 13.54 -4.38 4.43
N LEU A 195 14.87 -4.21 4.34
CA LEU A 195 15.74 -4.16 5.51
C LEU A 195 15.34 -3.07 6.51
N VAL A 196 14.78 -1.95 6.02
CA VAL A 196 14.33 -0.83 6.86
C VAL A 196 13.21 -1.19 7.84
N GLY A 197 12.32 -2.13 7.48
CA GLY A 197 11.27 -2.61 8.38
C GLY A 197 11.85 -3.28 9.62
N TYR A 198 12.92 -4.07 9.44
CA TYR A 198 13.64 -4.70 10.55
C TYR A 198 14.44 -3.69 11.37
N PHE A 199 15.00 -2.65 10.75
CA PHE A 199 15.64 -1.55 11.48
C PHE A 199 14.66 -0.80 12.38
N LEU A 200 13.41 -0.60 11.95
CA LEU A 200 12.35 -0.02 12.80
C LEU A 200 12.09 -0.89 14.03
N LEU A 201 11.90 -2.20 13.84
CA LEU A 201 11.70 -3.15 14.95
C LEU A 201 12.90 -3.16 15.90
N ARG A 202 14.13 -3.17 15.35
CA ARG A 202 15.35 -3.14 16.15
C ARG A 202 15.47 -1.83 16.92
N ALA A 203 15.23 -0.69 16.29
CA ALA A 203 15.24 0.61 16.95
C ALA A 203 14.22 0.66 18.09
N MET A 204 12.98 0.22 17.84
CA MET A 204 11.92 0.16 18.85
C MET A 204 12.31 -0.69 20.06
N SER A 205 12.94 -1.86 19.82
CA SER A 205 13.42 -2.76 20.89
C SER A 205 14.53 -2.16 21.77
N LEU A 206 15.22 -1.13 21.28
CA LEU A 206 16.34 -0.49 21.96
C LEU A 206 15.96 0.83 22.65
N LEU A 207 14.73 1.30 22.48
CA LEU A 207 14.27 2.54 23.12
C LEU A 207 13.84 2.33 24.56
N THR A 208 14.05 3.35 25.38
CA THR A 208 13.33 3.50 26.66
C THR A 208 11.82 3.63 26.41
N GLY A 209 11.01 3.52 27.47
CA GLY A 209 9.55 3.66 27.37
C GLY A 209 9.06 5.05 26.88
N GLN A 210 9.93 6.05 26.81
CA GLN A 210 9.65 7.40 26.30
C GLN A 210 10.58 7.79 25.13
N GLY A 211 11.30 6.81 24.56
CA GLY A 211 12.31 7.05 23.55
C GLY A 211 11.72 7.45 22.19
N ASN A 212 12.58 8.03 21.35
CA ASN A 212 12.20 8.59 20.05
C ASN A 212 12.94 7.90 18.88
N ILE A 213 12.29 7.76 17.73
CA ILE A 213 12.91 7.26 16.50
C ILE A 213 12.85 8.34 15.44
N GLY A 214 13.94 8.48 14.68
CA GLY A 214 14.00 9.28 13.46
C GLY A 214 14.79 8.54 12.38
N LEU A 215 14.11 7.89 11.43
CA LEU A 215 14.77 7.11 10.37
C LEU A 215 14.43 7.63 8.98
N ILE A 216 15.45 7.69 8.13
CA ILE A 216 15.30 7.80 6.68
C ILE A 216 15.08 6.39 6.10
N ALA A 217 14.19 6.26 5.13
CA ALA A 217 13.76 4.99 4.59
C ALA A 217 13.49 5.06 3.08
N THR A 218 13.33 3.90 2.46
CA THR A 218 12.69 3.79 1.16
C THR A 218 11.18 4.01 1.29
N ASN A 219 10.51 4.45 0.22
CA ASN A 219 9.04 4.63 0.20
C ASN A 219 8.26 3.34 0.58
N THR A 220 8.89 2.18 0.37
CA THR A 220 8.34 0.88 0.74
C THR A 220 8.12 0.72 2.24
N VAL A 221 8.72 1.55 3.11
CA VAL A 221 8.47 1.54 4.56
C VAL A 221 6.98 1.69 4.89
N ALA A 222 6.23 2.36 4.02
CA ALA A 222 4.81 2.63 4.12
C ALA A 222 3.94 1.73 3.21
N GLN A 223 4.51 0.67 2.63
CA GLN A 223 3.85 -0.18 1.62
C GLN A 223 4.03 -1.67 1.89
N GLY A 224 2.98 -2.46 1.59
CA GLY A 224 3.00 -3.93 1.54
C GLY A 224 3.65 -4.60 2.76
N ASP A 225 4.37 -5.70 2.50
CA ASP A 225 5.03 -6.54 3.52
C ASP A 225 5.97 -5.73 4.44
N THR A 226 6.64 -4.70 3.93
CA THR A 226 7.57 -3.88 4.72
C THR A 226 6.84 -3.04 5.77
N ARG A 227 5.69 -2.45 5.42
CA ARG A 227 4.84 -1.71 6.36
C ARG A 227 4.29 -2.63 7.45
N GLU A 228 3.78 -3.79 7.04
CA GLU A 228 3.19 -4.78 7.94
C GLU A 228 4.19 -5.29 8.97
N VAL A 229 5.41 -5.60 8.54
CA VAL A 229 6.49 -6.02 9.44
C VAL A 229 7.00 -4.86 10.30
N GLY A 230 7.12 -3.66 9.72
CA GLY A 230 7.71 -2.49 10.37
C GLY A 230 6.69 -1.61 11.08
N LEU A 231 6.16 -0.61 10.37
CA LEU A 231 5.34 0.47 10.92
C LEU A 231 4.06 -0.01 11.61
N ASP A 232 3.32 -0.95 11.00
CA ASP A 232 2.07 -1.45 11.58
C ASP A 232 2.32 -2.06 12.98
N ARG A 233 3.41 -2.81 13.11
CA ARG A 233 3.77 -3.47 14.36
C ARG A 233 4.29 -2.50 15.41
N VAL A 234 5.23 -1.61 15.07
CA VAL A 234 5.74 -0.66 16.08
C VAL A 234 4.64 0.29 16.56
N VAL A 235 3.70 0.69 15.68
CA VAL A 235 2.54 1.51 16.08
C VAL A 235 1.60 0.74 16.98
N ALA A 236 1.31 -0.53 16.67
CA ALA A 236 0.54 -1.41 17.56
C ALA A 236 1.21 -1.60 18.94
N ASP A 237 2.55 -1.59 18.98
CA ASP A 237 3.36 -1.70 20.20
C ASP A 237 3.56 -0.34 20.92
N GLY A 238 2.76 0.68 20.59
CA GLY A 238 2.71 1.97 21.30
C GLY A 238 3.57 3.09 20.73
N PHE A 239 4.10 2.93 19.50
CA PHE A 239 4.81 4.01 18.81
C PHE A 239 3.83 5.00 18.17
N THR A 240 3.99 6.29 18.44
CA THR A 240 3.22 7.36 17.80
C THR A 240 4.08 8.11 16.79
N ILE A 241 3.66 8.10 15.52
CA ILE A 241 4.30 8.90 14.47
C ILE A 241 3.91 10.38 14.67
N VAL A 242 4.90 11.26 14.80
CA VAL A 242 4.72 12.70 15.03
C VAL A 242 5.13 13.54 13.84
N ARG A 243 6.04 13.04 13.00
CA ARG A 243 6.36 13.63 11.70
C ARG A 243 6.62 12.53 10.68
N ALA A 244 6.22 12.78 9.43
CA ALA A 244 6.53 11.89 8.32
C ALA A 244 6.80 12.66 7.02
N ILE A 245 7.61 12.05 6.16
CA ILE A 245 7.72 12.36 4.74
C ILE A 245 7.34 11.06 4.02
N GLN A 246 6.29 11.08 3.19
CA GLN A 246 5.83 9.88 2.49
C GLN A 246 6.72 9.58 1.28
N SER A 247 7.08 10.61 0.51
CA SER A 247 8.05 10.54 -0.57
C SER A 247 8.63 11.91 -0.88
N ARG A 248 9.95 11.99 -1.06
CA ARG A 248 10.65 13.19 -1.52
C ARG A 248 11.88 12.80 -2.33
N SER A 249 12.22 13.61 -3.34
CA SER A 249 13.46 13.44 -4.10
C SER A 249 14.68 13.57 -3.18
N TRP A 250 15.66 12.69 -3.38
CA TRP A 250 16.93 12.75 -2.65
C TRP A 250 17.64 14.07 -2.95
N PRO A 251 18.17 14.79 -1.93
CA PRO A 251 18.74 16.12 -2.15
C PRO A 251 19.98 16.16 -3.06
N ALA A 252 20.66 15.02 -3.23
CA ALA A 252 21.85 14.95 -4.08
C ALA A 252 21.49 14.71 -5.55
N THR A 253 21.91 15.62 -6.42
CA THR A 253 21.69 15.58 -7.88
C THR A 253 22.24 14.32 -8.56
N SER A 254 23.18 13.62 -7.90
CA SER A 254 23.80 12.39 -8.39
C SER A 254 22.96 11.13 -8.16
N ALA A 255 21.86 11.20 -7.41
CA ALA A 255 21.00 10.05 -7.11
C ALA A 255 19.55 10.35 -7.47
N ASN A 256 19.05 9.73 -8.53
CA ASN A 256 17.62 9.76 -8.89
C ASN A 256 16.84 8.77 -8.01
N LEU A 257 16.74 9.09 -6.72
CA LEU A 257 16.12 8.25 -5.71
C LEU A 257 15.09 9.07 -4.92
N GLU A 258 13.99 8.42 -4.54
CA GLU A 258 13.04 8.98 -3.58
C GLU A 258 13.27 8.36 -2.20
N TYR A 259 13.02 9.14 -1.15
CA TYR A 259 13.05 8.68 0.23
C TYR A 259 11.76 9.01 0.98
N ALA A 260 11.47 8.16 1.95
CA ALA A 260 10.54 8.42 3.02
C ALA A 260 11.30 8.70 4.31
N ALA A 261 10.66 9.36 5.27
CA ALA A 261 11.25 9.53 6.59
C ALA A 261 10.16 9.50 7.67
N VAL A 262 10.49 8.91 8.82
CA VAL A 262 9.55 8.72 9.92
C VAL A 262 10.19 9.20 11.21
N TRP A 263 9.47 10.06 11.93
CA TRP A 263 9.79 10.45 13.28
C TRP A 263 8.62 10.12 14.21
N GLY A 264 8.92 9.59 15.37
CA GLY A 264 7.90 9.26 16.36
C GLY A 264 8.48 8.96 17.73
N THR A 265 7.59 8.68 18.66
CA THR A 265 7.92 8.48 20.07
C THR A 265 7.11 7.35 20.67
N ARG A 266 7.68 6.68 21.68
CA ARG A 266 6.92 5.78 22.58
C ARG A 266 6.20 6.54 23.69
N GLY A 267 6.54 7.82 23.87
CA GLY A 267 5.89 8.69 24.84
C GLY A 267 4.47 9.04 24.46
N LEU A 268 3.68 9.45 25.45
CA LEU A 268 2.30 9.88 25.22
C LEU A 268 2.29 11.23 24.48
N VAL A 269 1.68 11.26 23.31
CA VAL A 269 1.48 12.49 22.52
C VAL A 269 0.04 12.93 22.67
N ALA A 270 -0.19 14.04 23.38
CA ALA A 270 -1.53 14.55 23.62
C ALA A 270 -2.25 14.89 22.29
N ALA A 271 -3.57 14.69 22.24
CA ALA A 271 -4.36 14.78 21.01
C ALA A 271 -4.30 16.16 20.33
N GLN A 272 -4.12 17.22 21.12
CA GLN A 272 -3.99 18.61 20.66
C GLN A 272 -2.63 18.95 20.06
N VAL A 273 -1.61 18.12 20.25
CA VAL A 273 -0.28 18.36 19.68
C VAL A 273 -0.35 18.16 18.17
N THR A 274 0.00 19.21 17.44
CA THR A 274 0.07 19.16 15.97
C THR A 274 1.21 18.23 15.55
N ARG A 275 0.91 17.34 14.60
CA ARG A 275 1.86 16.46 13.93
C ARG A 275 2.12 16.99 12.53
N VAL A 276 3.14 16.48 11.84
CA VAL A 276 3.52 17.00 10.51
C VAL A 276 3.66 15.88 9.48
N ALA A 277 2.83 15.85 8.44
CA ALA A 277 2.97 14.91 7.32
C ALA A 277 3.26 15.68 6.03
N ASP A 278 4.38 15.40 5.38
CA ASP A 278 4.85 16.10 4.18
C ASP A 278 4.84 17.64 4.36
N ASP A 279 5.38 18.10 5.48
CA ASP A 279 5.45 19.50 5.90
C ASP A 279 4.08 20.18 6.15
N MET A 280 2.99 19.41 6.20
CA MET A 280 1.66 19.91 6.52
C MET A 280 1.25 19.58 7.96
N PRO A 281 0.67 20.53 8.70
CA PRO A 281 0.15 20.29 10.05
C PRO A 281 -1.07 19.38 10.00
N VAL A 282 -1.03 18.28 10.76
CA VAL A 282 -2.08 17.25 10.79
C VAL A 282 -2.34 16.80 12.22
N LYS A 283 -3.54 16.25 12.46
CA LYS A 283 -3.91 15.73 13.78
C LYS A 283 -3.27 14.36 14.03
N ARG A 284 -3.24 13.47 13.04
CA ARG A 284 -2.71 12.10 13.16
C ARG A 284 -2.02 11.67 11.86
N ILE A 285 -1.13 10.69 11.96
CA ILE A 285 -0.37 10.13 10.82
C ILE A 285 -0.52 8.61 10.86
N SER A 286 -0.86 8.02 9.73
CA SER A 286 -0.99 6.56 9.55
C SER A 286 0.35 5.89 9.32
N THR A 287 0.33 4.57 9.34
CA THR A 287 1.45 3.73 8.90
C THR A 287 1.68 3.79 7.39
N LEU A 288 0.75 4.38 6.62
CA LEU A 288 0.95 4.77 5.22
C LEU A 288 1.72 6.09 5.08
N LEU A 289 2.09 6.72 6.22
CA LEU A 289 2.67 8.06 6.31
C LEU A 289 1.76 9.17 5.78
N GLU A 290 0.47 8.86 5.66
CA GLU A 290 -0.56 9.79 5.23
C GLU A 290 -1.26 10.39 6.46
N PRO A 291 -1.76 11.64 6.36
CA PRO A 291 -2.64 12.19 7.37
C PRO A 291 -3.83 11.26 7.62
N ILE A 292 -4.09 10.93 8.90
CA ILE A 292 -5.37 10.31 9.29
C ILE A 292 -6.25 11.44 9.79
N GLY A 293 -7.46 11.48 9.27
CA GLY A 293 -8.46 12.38 9.77
C GLY A 293 -9.13 11.87 11.07
N ARG A 294 -10.31 12.38 11.41
CA ARG A 294 -10.97 12.19 12.70
C ARG A 294 -11.61 10.82 12.87
N ILE A 295 -12.12 10.23 11.79
CA ILE A 295 -12.85 8.95 11.83
C ILE A 295 -12.01 7.80 11.29
N GLU A 296 -12.12 6.66 11.95
CA GLU A 296 -11.51 5.39 11.55
C GLU A 296 -12.57 4.39 11.10
N GLY A 297 -12.16 3.37 10.36
CA GLY A 297 -13.01 2.30 9.87
C GLY A 297 -13.22 2.31 8.36
N HIS A 298 -13.90 1.28 7.88
CA HIS A 298 -14.26 1.13 6.48
C HIS A 298 -15.64 1.77 6.22
N PRO A 299 -15.85 2.33 5.02
CA PRO A 299 -17.15 2.86 4.67
C PRO A 299 -18.14 1.72 4.41
N ILE A 300 -19.41 1.97 4.70
CA ILE A 300 -20.51 1.01 4.64
C ILE A 300 -21.33 1.28 3.38
N ARG A 301 -21.83 0.22 2.73
CA ARG A 301 -22.71 0.36 1.56
C ARG A 301 -24.04 1.01 1.96
N LEU A 302 -24.46 2.01 1.20
CA LEU A 302 -25.69 2.78 1.44
C LEU A 302 -26.81 2.27 0.53
N ALA A 303 -28.01 2.10 1.10
CA ALA A 303 -29.17 1.60 0.35
C ALA A 303 -29.54 2.52 -0.84
N GLU A 304 -29.34 3.84 -0.69
CA GLU A 304 -29.61 4.86 -1.72
C GLU A 304 -28.79 4.72 -3.02
N ASN A 305 -27.72 3.93 -2.99
CA ASN A 305 -26.83 3.72 -4.14
C ASN A 305 -27.06 2.37 -4.84
N GLN A 306 -27.90 1.51 -4.27
CA GLN A 306 -28.19 0.21 -4.87
C GLN A 306 -28.89 0.35 -6.22
N ALA A 307 -28.60 -0.60 -7.13
CA ALA A 307 -29.20 -0.66 -8.47
C ALA A 307 -28.99 0.59 -9.35
N VAL A 308 -27.98 1.43 -9.06
CA VAL A 308 -27.61 2.59 -9.90
C VAL A 308 -26.38 2.30 -10.75
N SER A 309 -25.32 1.71 -10.17
CA SER A 309 -24.07 1.42 -10.88
C SER A 309 -23.92 -0.07 -11.21
N PHE A 310 -23.48 -0.38 -12.42
CA PHE A 310 -23.31 -1.75 -12.92
C PHE A 310 -22.01 -1.90 -13.71
N GLU A 311 -21.45 -3.10 -13.74
CA GLU A 311 -20.43 -3.44 -14.74
C GLU A 311 -21.08 -3.84 -16.07
N GLY A 312 -20.42 -3.52 -17.18
CA GLY A 312 -20.84 -3.95 -18.51
C GLY A 312 -20.77 -5.45 -18.76
N CYS A 313 -21.10 -5.84 -19.98
CA CYS A 313 -21.20 -7.23 -20.42
C CYS A 313 -19.82 -7.86 -20.66
N LYS A 314 -19.69 -9.16 -20.37
CA LYS A 314 -18.49 -9.95 -20.65
C LYS A 314 -18.80 -11.00 -21.72
N PRO A 315 -18.50 -10.73 -23.01
CA PRO A 315 -18.69 -11.71 -24.07
C PRO A 315 -17.87 -12.96 -23.86
N TYR A 316 -16.60 -12.87 -23.46
CA TYR A 316 -15.67 -14.00 -23.35
C TYR A 316 -15.57 -14.81 -24.66
N GLY A 317 -14.69 -14.35 -25.55
CA GLY A 317 -14.37 -14.98 -26.83
C GLY A 317 -14.17 -13.92 -27.91
N ALA A 318 -13.06 -13.97 -28.64
CA ALA A 318 -12.75 -12.94 -29.65
C ALA A 318 -13.73 -12.97 -30.83
N GLY A 319 -14.30 -14.15 -31.14
CA GLY A 319 -15.26 -14.32 -32.23
C GLY A 319 -16.61 -13.61 -32.04
N PHE A 320 -16.89 -13.01 -30.89
CA PHE A 320 -18.05 -12.13 -30.74
C PHE A 320 -17.84 -10.73 -31.33
N VAL A 321 -16.60 -10.29 -31.48
CA VAL A 321 -16.26 -8.91 -31.85
C VAL A 321 -16.01 -8.82 -33.35
N LEU A 322 -16.52 -7.76 -33.97
CA LEU A 322 -16.47 -7.50 -35.40
C LEU A 322 -15.92 -6.10 -35.66
N GLU A 323 -15.27 -5.93 -36.81
CA GLU A 323 -14.97 -4.60 -37.33
C GLU A 323 -16.25 -3.96 -37.92
N PRO A 324 -16.37 -2.62 -37.91
CA PRO A 324 -17.55 -1.93 -38.43
C PRO A 324 -17.93 -2.33 -39.86
N GLU A 325 -16.95 -2.46 -40.76
CA GLU A 325 -17.18 -2.83 -42.16
C GLU A 325 -17.73 -4.25 -42.30
N GLU A 326 -17.26 -5.17 -41.45
CA GLU A 326 -17.77 -6.55 -41.42
C GLU A 326 -19.22 -6.58 -40.93
N SER A 327 -19.55 -5.82 -39.88
CA SER A 327 -20.91 -5.73 -39.37
C SER A 327 -21.87 -5.16 -40.42
N ALA A 328 -21.45 -4.13 -41.17
CA ALA A 328 -22.23 -3.53 -42.24
C ALA A 328 -22.49 -4.52 -43.38
N ALA A 329 -21.45 -5.24 -43.82
CA ALA A 329 -21.57 -6.27 -44.85
C ALA A 329 -22.53 -7.40 -44.45
N TRP A 330 -22.57 -7.78 -43.16
CA TRP A 330 -23.49 -8.81 -42.67
C TRP A 330 -24.94 -8.34 -42.61
N ILE A 331 -25.18 -7.07 -42.28
CA ILE A 331 -26.51 -6.46 -42.31
C ILE A 331 -27.01 -6.31 -43.76
N GLU A 332 -26.12 -5.96 -44.69
CA GLU A 332 -26.46 -5.89 -46.12
C GLU A 332 -26.83 -7.27 -46.68
N ALA A 333 -26.09 -8.31 -46.29
CA ALA A 333 -26.36 -9.70 -46.71
C ALA A 333 -27.69 -10.25 -46.14
N ASP A 334 -28.02 -9.91 -44.89
CA ASP A 334 -29.30 -10.24 -44.27
C ASP A 334 -29.68 -9.16 -43.24
N PRO A 335 -30.69 -8.31 -43.53
CA PRO A 335 -31.11 -7.23 -42.64
C PRO A 335 -31.52 -7.68 -41.24
N MET A 336 -31.92 -8.95 -41.06
CA MET A 336 -32.27 -9.50 -39.75
C MET A 336 -31.06 -9.52 -38.79
N ASN A 337 -29.83 -9.58 -39.31
CA ASN A 337 -28.61 -9.52 -38.49
C ASN A 337 -28.51 -8.23 -37.67
N ALA A 338 -29.15 -7.13 -38.09
CA ALA A 338 -29.18 -5.90 -37.32
C ALA A 338 -29.83 -6.07 -35.92
N GLU A 339 -30.65 -7.09 -35.70
CA GLU A 339 -31.24 -7.38 -34.37
C GLU A 339 -30.25 -7.94 -33.35
N VAL A 340 -29.07 -8.40 -33.79
CA VAL A 340 -28.07 -9.07 -32.94
C VAL A 340 -26.67 -8.47 -33.08
N LEU A 341 -26.52 -7.42 -33.87
CA LEU A 341 -25.27 -6.69 -34.08
C LEU A 341 -25.40 -5.30 -33.46
N PHE A 342 -24.50 -4.98 -32.53
CA PHE A 342 -24.54 -3.70 -31.83
C PHE A 342 -23.15 -3.06 -31.77
N PRO A 343 -23.05 -1.71 -31.76
CA PRO A 343 -21.81 -1.04 -31.41
C PRO A 343 -21.31 -1.51 -30.04
N TYR A 344 -20.00 -1.66 -29.86
CA TYR A 344 -19.41 -2.23 -28.65
C TYR A 344 -18.38 -1.29 -28.01
N LEU A 345 -18.84 -0.53 -27.01
CA LEU A 345 -18.05 0.50 -26.34
C LEU A 345 -17.12 -0.09 -25.27
N ASN A 346 -15.83 0.18 -25.37
CA ASN A 346 -14.85 -0.17 -24.35
C ASN A 346 -14.16 1.05 -23.73
N GLY A 347 -13.31 0.81 -22.73
CA GLY A 347 -12.61 1.87 -22.01
C GLY A 347 -11.59 2.66 -22.84
N GLU A 348 -11.00 2.05 -23.87
CA GLU A 348 -10.07 2.74 -24.79
C GLU A 348 -10.86 3.70 -25.69
N ASP A 349 -11.95 3.23 -26.26
CA ASP A 349 -12.84 4.03 -27.12
C ASP A 349 -13.34 5.26 -26.33
N LEU A 350 -13.82 5.04 -25.10
CA LEU A 350 -14.31 6.09 -24.20
C LEU A 350 -13.24 7.12 -23.81
N ASN A 351 -12.00 6.70 -23.57
CA ASN A 351 -10.96 7.58 -23.04
C ASN A 351 -10.11 8.27 -24.11
N SER A 352 -9.97 7.66 -25.29
CA SER A 352 -9.02 8.09 -26.31
C SER A 352 -9.65 8.82 -27.49
N ARG A 353 -10.93 8.57 -27.79
CA ARG A 353 -11.64 9.22 -28.90
C ARG A 353 -12.34 10.50 -28.44
N SER A 354 -12.32 11.52 -29.29
CA SER A 354 -12.94 12.83 -29.03
C SER A 354 -14.47 12.79 -28.99
N ASP A 355 -15.09 11.84 -29.68
CA ASP A 355 -16.53 11.62 -29.74
C ASP A 355 -17.03 10.48 -28.84
N ALA A 356 -16.12 9.76 -28.19
CA ALA A 356 -16.38 8.52 -27.45
C ALA A 356 -17.17 7.46 -28.25
N SER A 357 -17.03 7.44 -29.58
CA SER A 357 -17.73 6.44 -30.40
C SER A 357 -17.08 5.06 -30.26
N PRO A 358 -17.87 3.96 -30.30
CA PRO A 358 -17.31 2.61 -30.36
C PRO A 358 -16.43 2.41 -31.58
N SER A 359 -15.28 1.71 -31.43
CA SER A 359 -14.40 1.39 -32.56
C SER A 359 -14.78 0.07 -33.26
N ARG A 360 -15.74 -0.67 -32.69
CA ARG A 360 -16.01 -2.07 -33.04
C ARG A 360 -17.47 -2.42 -32.76
N TRP A 361 -17.90 -3.55 -33.28
CA TRP A 361 -19.24 -4.12 -33.08
C TRP A 361 -19.16 -5.46 -32.34
N VAL A 362 -20.29 -5.91 -31.81
CA VAL A 362 -20.39 -7.20 -31.11
C VAL A 362 -21.67 -7.93 -31.50
N ILE A 363 -21.57 -9.26 -31.59
CA ILE A 363 -22.70 -10.17 -31.71
C ILE A 363 -23.32 -10.36 -30.31
N ASP A 364 -24.53 -9.83 -30.09
CA ASP A 364 -25.26 -9.98 -28.84
C ASP A 364 -26.59 -10.72 -29.08
N LEU A 365 -26.60 -12.00 -28.71
CA LEU A 365 -27.79 -12.85 -28.74
C LEU A 365 -28.63 -12.74 -27.46
N ASN A 366 -28.22 -11.90 -26.50
CA ASN A 366 -28.86 -11.67 -25.20
C ASN A 366 -29.23 -12.98 -24.46
N ASN A 367 -30.52 -13.31 -24.33
CA ASN A 367 -31.02 -14.52 -23.70
C ASN A 367 -31.68 -15.50 -24.69
N ARG A 368 -31.43 -15.33 -26.00
CA ARG A 368 -32.05 -16.14 -27.05
C ARG A 368 -31.59 -17.61 -26.94
N PRO A 369 -32.51 -18.59 -27.04
CA PRO A 369 -32.14 -19.99 -27.08
C PRO A 369 -31.35 -20.31 -28.37
N GLU A 370 -30.53 -21.36 -28.35
CA GLU A 370 -29.62 -21.68 -29.47
C GLU A 370 -30.38 -21.87 -30.80
N ASN A 371 -31.58 -22.46 -30.77
CA ASN A 371 -32.41 -22.64 -31.96
C ASN A 371 -32.84 -21.29 -32.57
N ALA A 372 -33.13 -20.27 -31.76
CA ALA A 372 -33.41 -18.92 -32.24
C ALA A 372 -32.13 -18.26 -32.77
N ALA A 373 -31.00 -18.43 -32.08
CA ALA A 373 -29.71 -17.89 -32.52
C ALA A 373 -29.28 -18.39 -33.92
N ARG A 374 -29.60 -19.64 -34.27
CA ARG A 374 -29.31 -20.23 -35.59
C ARG A 374 -29.96 -19.53 -36.78
N HIS A 375 -30.99 -18.71 -36.57
CA HIS A 375 -31.62 -17.96 -37.65
C HIS A 375 -30.72 -16.82 -38.16
N TYR A 376 -29.81 -16.32 -37.31
CA TYR A 376 -28.80 -15.33 -37.68
C TYR A 376 -27.58 -16.05 -38.25
N SER A 377 -27.68 -16.50 -39.51
CA SER A 377 -26.75 -17.46 -40.11
C SER A 377 -25.27 -17.04 -40.00
N LEU A 378 -24.94 -15.81 -40.40
CA LEU A 378 -23.57 -15.28 -40.36
C LEU A 378 -23.05 -15.09 -38.91
N PRO A 379 -23.76 -14.37 -38.01
CA PRO A 379 -23.37 -14.27 -36.60
C PRO A 379 -23.21 -15.64 -35.93
N TYR A 380 -24.16 -16.55 -36.10
CA TYR A 380 -24.14 -17.87 -35.46
C TYR A 380 -22.97 -18.72 -35.96
N GLN A 381 -22.70 -18.73 -37.27
CA GLN A 381 -21.57 -19.47 -37.83
C GLN A 381 -20.24 -18.95 -37.26
N ARG A 382 -20.06 -17.63 -37.18
CA ARG A 382 -18.85 -17.02 -36.59
C ARG A 382 -18.59 -17.49 -35.17
N ILE A 383 -19.59 -17.44 -34.28
CA ILE A 383 -19.42 -17.86 -32.89
C ILE A 383 -19.27 -19.38 -32.76
N LEU A 384 -19.90 -20.17 -33.64
CA LEU A 384 -19.76 -21.63 -33.67
C LEU A 384 -18.32 -22.04 -34.02
N GLU A 385 -17.71 -21.39 -35.01
CA GLU A 385 -16.38 -21.72 -35.50
C GLU A 385 -15.27 -21.17 -34.59
N GLN A 386 -15.49 -20.02 -33.95
CA GLN A 386 -14.43 -19.33 -33.19
C GLN A 386 -14.61 -19.42 -31.67
N VAL A 387 -15.82 -19.13 -31.16
CA VAL A 387 -16.05 -19.03 -29.71
C VAL A 387 -16.20 -20.41 -29.06
N LYS A 388 -16.97 -21.31 -29.67
CA LYS A 388 -17.20 -22.66 -29.13
C LYS A 388 -15.90 -23.44 -28.88
N PRO A 389 -14.97 -23.58 -29.84
CA PRO A 389 -13.70 -24.27 -29.59
C PRO A 389 -12.79 -23.50 -28.63
N GLU A 390 -12.81 -22.17 -28.63
CA GLU A 390 -12.03 -21.36 -27.69
C GLU A 390 -12.44 -21.64 -26.24
N ARG A 391 -13.74 -21.56 -25.93
CA ARG A 391 -14.27 -21.79 -24.57
C ARG A 391 -14.13 -23.22 -24.10
N ALA A 392 -14.17 -24.20 -25.01
CA ALA A 392 -13.98 -25.61 -24.67
C ALA A 392 -12.62 -25.91 -24.00
N ARG A 393 -11.61 -25.04 -24.20
CA ARG A 393 -10.26 -25.15 -23.63
C ARG A 393 -10.06 -24.33 -22.34
N LYS A 394 -11.10 -23.67 -21.82
CA LYS A 394 -11.01 -22.79 -20.64
C LYS A 394 -11.46 -23.53 -19.38
N SER A 395 -11.51 -22.80 -18.26
CA SER A 395 -11.95 -23.32 -16.96
C SER A 395 -13.34 -23.95 -17.06
N LYS A 396 -13.64 -24.85 -16.10
CA LYS A 396 -14.91 -25.57 -16.06
C LYS A 396 -16.12 -24.63 -16.18
N ALA A 397 -16.12 -23.53 -15.42
CA ALA A 397 -17.17 -22.52 -15.44
C ALA A 397 -17.42 -21.92 -16.84
N VAL A 398 -16.35 -21.56 -17.57
CA VAL A 398 -16.46 -21.00 -18.93
C VAL A 398 -16.88 -22.06 -19.95
N ARG A 399 -16.38 -23.29 -19.80
CA ARG A 399 -16.66 -24.40 -20.70
C ARG A 399 -18.11 -24.89 -20.62
N GLU A 400 -18.71 -24.86 -19.43
CA GLU A 400 -20.08 -25.32 -19.18
C GLU A 400 -21.13 -24.24 -19.46
N ALA A 401 -20.75 -22.96 -19.50
CA ALA A 401 -21.64 -21.88 -19.91
C ALA A 401 -22.06 -22.00 -21.38
N SER A 402 -23.29 -21.57 -21.71
CA SER A 402 -23.79 -21.51 -23.08
C SER A 402 -22.84 -20.72 -23.99
N TRP A 403 -22.13 -21.44 -24.86
CA TRP A 403 -21.04 -20.88 -25.66
C TRP A 403 -21.49 -19.80 -26.63
N TRP A 404 -22.78 -19.80 -27.03
CA TRP A 404 -23.36 -18.81 -27.94
C TRP A 404 -23.85 -17.54 -27.25
N LEU A 405 -23.89 -17.51 -25.91
CA LEU A 405 -24.27 -16.33 -25.13
C LEU A 405 -23.04 -15.70 -24.49
N PHE A 406 -23.15 -14.42 -24.11
CA PHE A 406 -22.14 -13.78 -23.29
C PHE A 406 -21.96 -14.52 -21.96
N PHE A 407 -20.71 -14.63 -21.52
CA PHE A 407 -20.40 -15.23 -20.21
C PHE A 407 -21.02 -14.42 -19.06
N ARG A 408 -21.09 -13.09 -19.17
CA ARG A 408 -21.90 -12.22 -18.28
C ARG A 408 -22.77 -11.28 -19.11
N ALA A 409 -24.07 -11.57 -19.21
CA ALA A 409 -25.03 -10.79 -20.00
C ALA A 409 -25.56 -9.52 -19.29
N ARG A 410 -25.45 -9.46 -17.94
CA ARG A 410 -25.86 -8.33 -17.08
C ARG A 410 -27.34 -7.92 -17.23
N PRO A 411 -28.31 -8.83 -16.98
CA PRO A 411 -29.74 -8.52 -17.14
C PRO A 411 -30.24 -7.37 -16.24
N ALA A 412 -29.71 -7.25 -15.01
CA ALA A 412 -30.07 -6.17 -14.09
C ALA A 412 -29.70 -4.79 -14.65
N MET A 413 -28.49 -4.66 -15.21
CA MET A 413 -28.05 -3.43 -15.89
C MET A 413 -28.96 -3.10 -17.07
N ARG A 414 -29.19 -4.07 -17.97
CA ARG A 414 -30.04 -3.88 -19.16
C ARG A 414 -31.45 -3.42 -18.78
N LYS A 415 -32.03 -4.03 -17.75
CA LYS A 415 -33.34 -3.62 -17.22
C LYS A 415 -33.31 -2.19 -16.68
N ALA A 416 -32.25 -1.81 -15.96
CA ALA A 416 -32.13 -0.48 -15.35
C ALA A 416 -31.98 0.65 -16.39
N ILE A 417 -31.38 0.37 -17.56
CA ILE A 417 -31.12 1.37 -18.60
C ILE A 417 -32.16 1.38 -19.74
N ALA A 418 -33.04 0.38 -19.83
CA ALA A 418 -33.93 0.18 -20.99
C ALA A 418 -34.86 1.36 -21.32
N GLY A 419 -35.17 2.22 -20.34
CA GLY A 419 -36.02 3.41 -20.53
C GLY A 419 -35.26 4.72 -20.69
N LEU A 420 -33.93 4.68 -20.85
CA LEU A 420 -33.08 5.86 -20.96
C LEU A 420 -32.45 5.93 -22.35
N ASP A 421 -32.55 7.09 -23.01
CA ASP A 421 -31.87 7.30 -24.30
C ASP A 421 -30.34 7.40 -24.12
N ASN A 422 -29.91 7.88 -22.95
CA ASN A 422 -28.51 8.04 -22.60
C ASN A 422 -28.24 7.59 -21.18
N VAL A 423 -27.00 7.15 -20.94
CA VAL A 423 -26.50 6.75 -19.63
C VAL A 423 -25.13 7.34 -19.37
N LEU A 424 -24.82 7.59 -18.10
CA LEU A 424 -23.48 7.95 -17.68
C LEU A 424 -22.61 6.69 -17.63
N VAL A 425 -21.43 6.77 -18.23
CA VAL A 425 -20.46 5.67 -18.23
C VAL A 425 -19.07 6.15 -17.84
N MET A 426 -18.28 5.24 -17.29
CA MET A 426 -16.90 5.50 -16.89
C MET A 426 -16.03 4.26 -17.14
N ALA A 427 -14.79 4.46 -17.57
CA ALA A 427 -13.83 3.36 -17.68
C ALA A 427 -13.47 2.83 -16.29
N GLN A 428 -13.54 1.51 -16.10
CA GLN A 428 -13.19 0.85 -14.84
C GLN A 428 -11.73 1.09 -14.47
N THR A 429 -10.82 1.11 -15.45
CA THR A 429 -9.40 1.37 -15.22
C THR A 429 -9.03 2.68 -15.90
N SER A 430 -8.86 3.75 -15.12
CA SER A 430 -8.51 5.08 -15.62
C SER A 430 -7.96 6.00 -14.53
N ASN A 431 -6.91 6.76 -14.85
CA ASN A 431 -6.45 7.85 -13.99
C ASN A 431 -7.30 9.11 -14.09
N THR A 432 -8.03 9.33 -15.19
CA THR A 432 -8.89 10.52 -15.31
C THR A 432 -10.11 10.38 -14.42
N LEU A 433 -10.71 9.18 -14.40
CA LEU A 433 -11.94 8.83 -13.68
C LEU A 433 -13.09 9.80 -13.99
N GLN A 434 -13.29 10.10 -15.27
CA GLN A 434 -14.28 11.08 -15.71
C GLN A 434 -15.46 10.37 -16.39
N PRO A 435 -16.71 10.64 -15.97
CA PRO A 435 -17.89 10.09 -16.60
C PRO A 435 -18.20 10.78 -17.93
N MET A 436 -18.82 10.07 -18.87
CA MET A 436 -19.42 10.66 -20.08
C MET A 436 -20.85 10.19 -20.24
N LEU A 437 -21.70 11.08 -20.75
CA LEU A 437 -23.05 10.75 -21.16
C LEU A 437 -23.02 10.20 -22.60
N VAL A 438 -23.42 8.94 -22.77
CA VAL A 438 -23.42 8.21 -24.05
C VAL A 438 -24.78 7.58 -24.33
N GLN A 439 -25.05 7.28 -25.60
CA GLN A 439 -26.30 6.62 -26.02
C GLN A 439 -26.43 5.22 -25.41
N THR A 440 -27.66 4.79 -25.13
CA THR A 440 -27.93 3.47 -24.52
C THR A 440 -27.93 2.32 -25.54
N GLU A 441 -28.18 2.60 -26.82
CA GLU A 441 -28.31 1.62 -27.92
C GLU A 441 -26.96 1.02 -28.37
N GLN A 442 -26.17 0.55 -27.41
CA GLN A 442 -24.87 -0.07 -27.62
C GLN A 442 -24.59 -1.07 -26.50
N VAL A 443 -23.64 -1.97 -26.73
CA VAL A 443 -23.18 -2.91 -25.70
C VAL A 443 -21.97 -2.31 -24.99
N PHE A 444 -22.06 -2.18 -23.68
CA PHE A 444 -20.94 -1.75 -22.84
C PHE A 444 -20.05 -2.94 -22.47
N SER A 445 -18.74 -2.84 -22.69
CA SER A 445 -17.79 -3.88 -22.28
C SER A 445 -17.69 -4.00 -20.76
N GLN A 446 -17.22 -5.15 -20.26
CA GLN A 446 -17.01 -5.42 -18.83
C GLN A 446 -16.14 -4.36 -18.12
N LYS A 447 -15.30 -3.63 -18.86
CA LYS A 447 -14.41 -2.59 -18.33
C LYS A 447 -15.04 -1.20 -18.39
N ILE A 448 -16.33 -1.11 -18.66
CA ILE A 448 -17.14 0.09 -18.51
C ILE A 448 -18.07 -0.09 -17.30
N ILE A 449 -18.05 0.89 -16.42
CA ILE A 449 -19.03 1.05 -15.35
C ILE A 449 -20.17 1.91 -15.90
N VAL A 450 -21.38 1.36 -15.87
CA VAL A 450 -22.60 1.98 -16.37
C VAL A 450 -23.40 2.46 -15.16
N PHE A 451 -23.70 3.75 -15.13
CA PHE A 451 -24.63 4.33 -14.16
C PHE A 451 -25.98 4.50 -14.87
N ALA A 452 -27.03 3.87 -14.36
CA ALA A 452 -28.39 3.92 -14.89
C ALA A 452 -29.06 5.28 -14.59
N SER A 453 -28.47 6.35 -15.12
CA SER A 453 -28.89 7.73 -14.94
C SER A 453 -28.33 8.61 -16.05
N ASN A 454 -29.11 9.60 -16.46
CA ASN A 454 -28.72 10.71 -17.33
C ASN A 454 -28.70 12.05 -16.57
N SER A 455 -28.63 12.03 -15.24
CA SER A 455 -28.72 13.22 -14.40
C SER A 455 -27.45 14.07 -14.46
N PRO A 456 -27.54 15.36 -14.83
CA PRO A 456 -26.40 16.28 -14.77
C PRO A 456 -25.87 16.46 -13.35
N SER A 457 -26.73 16.42 -12.32
CA SER A 457 -26.28 16.44 -10.92
C SER A 457 -25.40 15.25 -10.57
N LEU A 458 -25.75 14.04 -11.02
CA LEU A 458 -24.92 12.86 -10.79
C LEU A 458 -23.60 12.97 -11.56
N GLN A 459 -23.63 13.47 -12.79
CA GLN A 459 -22.43 13.73 -13.57
C GLN A 459 -21.50 14.70 -12.84
N ALA A 460 -22.03 15.79 -12.28
CA ALA A 460 -21.27 16.76 -11.50
C ALA A 460 -20.58 16.09 -10.30
N VAL A 461 -21.32 15.33 -9.50
CA VAL A 461 -20.77 14.61 -8.34
C VAL A 461 -19.68 13.63 -8.78
N LEU A 462 -19.92 12.82 -9.82
CA LEU A 462 -18.95 11.82 -10.31
C LEU A 462 -17.69 12.45 -10.94
N SER A 463 -17.78 13.68 -11.44
CA SER A 463 -16.64 14.42 -12.02
C SER A 463 -15.81 15.19 -10.99
N SER A 464 -16.31 15.36 -9.76
CA SER A 464 -15.67 16.16 -8.70
C SER A 464 -14.43 15.52 -8.07
N SER A 465 -13.57 16.36 -7.49
CA SER A 465 -12.48 15.94 -6.59
C SER A 465 -13.02 15.11 -5.42
N VAL A 466 -14.22 15.42 -4.90
CA VAL A 466 -14.85 14.68 -3.78
C VAL A 466 -15.00 13.21 -4.13
N HIS A 467 -15.60 12.90 -5.29
CA HIS A 467 -15.74 11.52 -5.76
C HIS A 467 -14.38 10.88 -6.10
N TYR A 468 -13.51 11.60 -6.79
CA TYR A 468 -12.17 11.10 -7.13
C TYR A 468 -11.37 10.69 -5.90
N LEU A 469 -11.35 11.51 -4.85
CA LEU A 469 -10.63 11.25 -3.61
C LEU A 469 -11.20 10.02 -2.89
N TRP A 470 -12.53 9.89 -2.83
CA TRP A 470 -13.21 8.73 -2.25
C TRP A 470 -12.85 7.44 -2.99
N ALA A 471 -13.00 7.44 -4.32
CA ALA A 471 -12.68 6.30 -5.16
C ALA A 471 -11.19 5.94 -5.06
N ARG A 472 -10.29 6.93 -5.10
CA ARG A 472 -8.84 6.72 -4.99
C ARG A 472 -8.44 6.16 -3.63
N LYS A 473 -9.14 6.50 -2.54
CA LYS A 473 -8.87 5.98 -1.20
C LYS A 473 -9.29 4.52 -1.05
N TYR A 474 -10.50 4.17 -1.51
CA TYR A 474 -11.15 2.90 -1.21
C TYR A 474 -11.14 1.85 -2.33
N SER A 475 -10.89 2.24 -3.59
CA SER A 475 -10.72 1.27 -4.69
C SER A 475 -9.27 0.81 -4.83
N SER A 476 -9.09 -0.33 -5.48
CA SER A 476 -7.77 -0.89 -5.81
C SER A 476 -7.05 -0.11 -6.92
N SER A 477 -5.75 -0.33 -7.07
CA SER A 477 -4.94 0.26 -8.15
C SER A 477 -4.21 -0.81 -8.95
N LEU A 478 -4.14 -0.64 -10.27
CA LEU A 478 -3.26 -1.40 -11.15
C LEU A 478 -2.09 -0.51 -11.57
N ARG A 479 -0.91 -0.75 -10.97
CA ARG A 479 0.26 0.15 -11.08
C ARG A 479 -0.10 1.57 -10.61
N LYS A 480 -0.13 2.56 -11.52
CA LYS A 480 -0.53 3.94 -11.23
C LYS A 480 -2.04 4.14 -11.36
N ASP A 481 -2.67 3.32 -12.21
CA ASP A 481 -4.07 3.47 -12.63
C ASP A 481 -5.03 3.06 -11.52
N LEU A 482 -6.03 3.91 -11.27
CA LEU A 482 -7.15 3.55 -10.41
C LEU A 482 -7.98 2.46 -11.12
N SER A 483 -8.27 1.36 -10.41
CA SER A 483 -9.24 0.35 -10.82
C SER A 483 -10.51 0.53 -10.01
N TYR A 484 -11.46 1.27 -10.57
CA TYR A 484 -12.71 1.66 -9.94
C TYR A 484 -13.58 0.43 -9.65
N THR A 485 -13.88 0.21 -8.36
CA THR A 485 -14.75 -0.89 -7.93
C THR A 485 -16.05 -0.28 -7.40
N PRO A 486 -17.20 -0.38 -8.11
CA PRO A 486 -18.44 0.25 -7.67
C PRO A 486 -18.86 -0.16 -6.25
N SER A 487 -18.57 -1.40 -5.84
CA SER A 487 -18.94 -1.91 -4.52
C SER A 487 -18.25 -1.22 -3.35
N ASP A 488 -17.05 -0.69 -3.58
CA ASP A 488 -16.18 -0.14 -2.55
C ASP A 488 -16.11 1.39 -2.65
N SER A 489 -16.50 1.94 -3.80
CA SER A 489 -16.54 3.38 -4.09
C SER A 489 -17.98 3.90 -4.18
N PHE A 490 -18.67 3.67 -5.31
CA PHE A 490 -20.00 4.22 -5.55
C PHE A 490 -21.02 3.81 -4.50
N LEU A 491 -21.11 2.51 -4.18
CA LEU A 491 -22.11 2.01 -3.22
C LEU A 491 -21.89 2.56 -1.81
N THR A 492 -20.69 3.03 -1.48
CA THR A 492 -20.34 3.58 -0.17
C THR A 492 -20.31 5.11 -0.15
N LEU A 493 -20.40 5.78 -1.30
CA LEU A 493 -20.35 7.24 -1.38
C LEU A 493 -21.66 7.85 -0.83
N PRO A 494 -21.64 8.63 0.27
CA PRO A 494 -22.83 9.38 0.68
C PRO A 494 -23.02 10.53 -0.29
N ARG A 495 -23.92 10.41 -1.27
CA ARG A 495 -24.08 11.45 -2.31
C ARG A 495 -24.84 12.66 -1.76
N PRO A 496 -24.56 13.88 -2.22
CA PRO A 496 -25.39 15.02 -1.85
C PRO A 496 -26.74 14.90 -2.58
N GLU A 497 -27.77 15.55 -2.04
CA GLU A 497 -29.05 15.65 -2.74
C GLU A 497 -28.90 16.49 -4.01
N PRO A 498 -29.63 16.19 -5.10
CA PRO A 498 -29.61 17.00 -6.31
C PRO A 498 -30.06 18.44 -6.03
N THR A 499 -29.33 19.41 -6.57
CA THR A 499 -29.68 20.84 -6.50
C THR A 499 -29.67 21.45 -7.90
N GLU A 500 -30.30 22.61 -8.09
CA GLU A 500 -30.27 23.27 -9.41
C GLU A 500 -28.86 23.67 -9.80
N ARG A 501 -28.04 24.12 -8.84
CA ARG A 501 -26.63 24.44 -9.08
C ARG A 501 -25.83 23.21 -9.52
N LEU A 502 -26.08 22.03 -8.94
CA LEU A 502 -25.46 20.77 -9.38
C LEU A 502 -25.88 20.41 -10.82
N ASN A 503 -27.15 20.62 -11.16
CA ASN A 503 -27.62 20.40 -12.53
C ASN A 503 -26.96 21.34 -13.54
N GLU A 504 -26.88 22.63 -13.21
CA GLU A 504 -26.27 23.66 -14.04
C GLU A 504 -24.78 23.37 -14.29
N ILE A 505 -24.00 23.15 -13.23
CA ILE A 505 -22.55 22.90 -13.39
C ILE A 505 -22.26 21.57 -14.09
N GLY A 506 -23.11 20.55 -13.89
CA GLY A 506 -23.03 19.28 -14.61
C GLY A 506 -23.25 19.44 -16.12
N ARG A 507 -24.24 20.26 -16.52
CA ARG A 507 -24.50 20.58 -17.94
C ARG A 507 -23.37 21.41 -18.55
N THR A 508 -22.88 22.41 -17.82
CA THR A 508 -21.74 23.24 -18.24
C THR A 508 -20.51 22.37 -18.50
N LEU A 509 -20.17 21.50 -17.54
CA LEU A 509 -19.06 20.57 -17.70
C LEU A 509 -19.24 19.65 -18.91
N ASP A 510 -20.41 19.04 -19.10
CA ASP A 510 -20.60 18.14 -20.25
C ASP A 510 -20.45 18.88 -21.58
N THR A 511 -21.08 20.05 -21.69
CA THR A 511 -21.14 20.85 -22.92
C THR A 511 -19.76 21.38 -23.31
N GLU A 512 -19.09 22.09 -22.40
CA GLU A 512 -17.79 22.71 -22.64
C GLU A 512 -16.71 21.65 -22.89
N ARG A 513 -16.67 20.59 -22.06
CA ARG A 513 -15.71 19.50 -22.24
C ARG A 513 -15.91 18.81 -23.58
N ARG A 514 -17.16 18.52 -23.98
CA ARG A 514 -17.46 17.86 -25.26
C ARG A 514 -17.07 18.75 -26.45
N GLU A 515 -17.36 20.04 -26.38
CA GLU A 515 -16.96 21.02 -27.42
C GLU A 515 -15.43 21.08 -27.57
N ILE A 516 -14.69 21.18 -26.45
CA ILE A 516 -13.23 21.17 -26.44
C ILE A 516 -12.67 19.86 -27.00
N MET A 517 -13.20 18.71 -26.57
CA MET A 517 -12.77 17.39 -27.03
C MET A 517 -12.92 17.26 -28.55
N LEU A 518 -14.08 17.64 -29.10
CA LEU A 518 -14.37 17.54 -30.52
C LEU A 518 -13.52 18.51 -31.35
N ARG A 519 -13.44 19.79 -30.96
CA ARG A 519 -12.72 20.79 -31.76
C ARG A 519 -11.21 20.59 -31.77
N ARG A 520 -10.64 20.00 -30.70
CA ARG A 520 -9.19 19.74 -30.56
C ARG A 520 -8.80 18.32 -30.91
N ASP A 521 -9.77 17.46 -31.24
CA ASP A 521 -9.57 16.02 -31.42
C ASP A 521 -8.84 15.35 -30.23
N LEU A 522 -9.34 15.63 -29.03
CA LEU A 522 -8.79 15.10 -27.78
C LEU A 522 -9.79 14.15 -27.11
N GLY A 523 -9.38 12.91 -26.84
CA GLY A 523 -10.06 12.07 -25.86
C GLY A 523 -9.86 12.56 -24.42
N LEU A 524 -10.66 12.03 -23.49
CA LEU A 524 -10.57 12.35 -22.06
C LEU A 524 -9.14 12.27 -21.51
N THR A 525 -8.40 11.20 -21.83
CA THR A 525 -7.05 11.01 -21.29
C THR A 525 -6.12 12.16 -21.71
N LYS A 526 -6.13 12.52 -23.00
CA LYS A 526 -5.28 13.60 -23.50
C LYS A 526 -5.69 14.95 -22.92
N LEU A 527 -6.99 15.25 -22.90
CA LEU A 527 -7.50 16.51 -22.33
C LEU A 527 -7.11 16.66 -20.86
N TYR A 528 -7.35 15.63 -20.04
CA TYR A 528 -7.04 15.71 -18.61
C TYR A 528 -5.54 15.64 -18.32
N ASN A 529 -4.71 15.08 -19.20
CA ASN A 529 -3.25 15.22 -19.08
C ASN A 529 -2.84 16.70 -19.22
N LEU A 530 -3.42 17.45 -20.17
CA LEU A 530 -3.16 18.89 -20.31
C LEU A 530 -3.68 19.68 -19.10
N VAL A 531 -4.89 19.38 -18.61
CA VAL A 531 -5.44 20.00 -17.39
C VAL A 531 -4.52 19.82 -16.19
N ASN A 532 -3.91 18.64 -16.05
CA ASN A 532 -3.01 18.30 -14.95
C ASN A 532 -1.53 18.67 -15.19
N ASP A 533 -1.18 19.32 -16.31
CA ASP A 533 0.20 19.70 -16.63
C ASP A 533 0.56 21.07 -16.01
N PRO A 534 1.46 21.13 -15.00
CA PRO A 534 1.88 22.37 -14.37
C PRO A 534 2.73 23.28 -15.27
N SER A 535 3.26 22.77 -16.38
CA SER A 535 4.03 23.56 -17.34
C SER A 535 3.15 24.43 -18.24
N ILE A 536 1.84 24.12 -18.32
CA ILE A 536 0.86 24.90 -19.08
C ILE A 536 0.24 25.94 -18.16
N ALA A 537 0.69 27.19 -18.30
CA ALA A 537 0.05 28.33 -17.64
C ALA A 537 -1.33 28.61 -18.25
N ASP A 538 -2.29 29.08 -17.45
CA ASP A 538 -3.67 29.35 -17.90
C ASP A 538 -3.72 30.37 -19.06
N SER A 539 -2.80 31.35 -19.08
CA SER A 539 -2.69 32.32 -20.17
C SER A 539 -2.20 31.72 -21.49
N ALA A 540 -1.64 30.51 -21.49
CA ALA A 540 -1.07 29.85 -22.66
C ALA A 540 -2.07 28.96 -23.40
N ASP A 541 -3.08 28.42 -22.71
CA ASP A 541 -4.12 27.56 -23.31
C ASP A 541 -5.47 27.85 -22.64
N ALA A 542 -6.33 28.59 -23.34
CA ALA A 542 -7.62 29.04 -22.83
C ALA A 542 -8.58 27.88 -22.52
N ASP A 543 -8.46 26.74 -23.21
CA ASP A 543 -9.31 25.58 -22.98
C ASP A 543 -8.90 24.84 -21.71
N VAL A 544 -7.59 24.73 -21.49
CA VAL A 544 -7.04 24.17 -20.25
C VAL A 544 -7.43 25.05 -19.06
N ALA A 545 -7.29 26.37 -19.19
CA ALA A 545 -7.74 27.33 -18.17
C ALA A 545 -9.23 27.18 -17.88
N ARG A 546 -10.08 27.13 -18.93
CA ARG A 546 -11.52 26.98 -18.79
C ARG A 546 -11.90 25.67 -18.11
N MET A 547 -11.25 24.56 -18.45
CA MET A 547 -11.48 23.29 -17.77
C MET A 547 -11.07 23.34 -16.29
N ARG A 548 -9.97 24.00 -15.95
CA ARG A 548 -9.53 24.20 -14.55
C ARG A 548 -10.55 25.03 -13.77
N GLU A 549 -11.05 26.12 -14.34
CA GLU A 549 -12.10 26.96 -13.75
C GLU A 549 -13.39 26.17 -13.49
N ILE A 550 -13.86 25.40 -14.48
CA ILE A 550 -15.05 24.56 -14.33
C ILE A 550 -14.87 23.57 -13.18
N HIS A 551 -13.69 22.96 -13.02
CA HIS A 551 -13.43 22.05 -11.91
C HIS A 551 -13.37 22.75 -10.55
N VAL A 552 -12.89 23.99 -10.48
CA VAL A 552 -12.96 24.80 -9.25
C VAL A 552 -14.41 25.07 -8.87
N GLU A 553 -15.22 25.53 -9.83
CA GLU A 553 -16.65 25.81 -9.60
C GLU A 553 -17.43 24.54 -9.27
N LEU A 554 -17.17 23.44 -9.98
CA LEU A 554 -17.75 22.13 -9.74
C LEU A 554 -17.53 21.65 -8.31
N ASP A 555 -16.29 21.67 -7.85
CA ASP A 555 -15.95 21.23 -6.50
C ASP A 555 -16.61 22.14 -5.45
N GLN A 556 -16.65 23.46 -5.67
CA GLN A 556 -17.36 24.37 -4.77
C GLN A 556 -18.87 24.05 -4.70
N VAL A 557 -19.52 23.85 -5.85
CA VAL A 557 -20.96 23.51 -5.90
C VAL A 557 -21.24 22.18 -5.23
N VAL A 558 -20.38 21.18 -5.41
CA VAL A 558 -20.51 19.88 -4.74
C VAL A 558 -20.36 20.05 -3.23
N MET A 559 -19.38 20.81 -2.75
CA MET A 559 -19.19 21.09 -1.32
C MET A 559 -20.37 21.86 -0.72
N ASP A 560 -20.90 22.85 -1.43
CA ASP A 560 -22.10 23.59 -1.02
C ASP A 560 -23.32 22.65 -0.90
N ALA A 561 -23.45 21.65 -1.79
CA ALA A 561 -24.54 20.67 -1.74
C ALA A 561 -24.45 19.70 -0.54
N TYR A 562 -23.29 19.62 0.12
CA TYR A 562 -23.12 18.94 1.41
C TYR A 562 -23.22 19.89 2.62
N ASP A 563 -23.49 21.18 2.40
CA ASP A 563 -23.34 22.24 3.40
C ASP A 563 -21.91 22.39 3.95
N TRP A 564 -20.89 22.06 3.13
CA TRP A 564 -19.46 22.10 3.48
C TRP A 564 -18.69 23.24 2.79
N GLY A 565 -19.39 24.33 2.42
CA GLY A 565 -18.78 25.50 1.80
C GLY A 565 -17.78 26.25 2.71
N ASP A 566 -17.66 25.85 3.98
CA ASP A 566 -16.68 26.36 4.94
C ASP A 566 -15.26 25.79 4.76
N VAL A 567 -15.11 24.70 3.99
CA VAL A 567 -13.80 24.07 3.73
C VAL A 567 -13.05 24.84 2.64
N PRO A 568 -11.90 25.47 2.93
CA PRO A 568 -11.11 26.15 1.91
C PRO A 568 -10.47 25.12 0.97
N LEU A 569 -10.91 25.08 -0.29
CA LEU A 569 -10.48 24.06 -1.26
C LEU A 569 -9.07 24.29 -1.81
N GLU A 570 -8.66 25.55 -1.95
CA GLU A 570 -7.30 25.96 -2.35
C GLU A 570 -6.76 25.13 -3.55
N HIS A 571 -7.53 25.14 -4.65
CA HIS A 571 -7.15 24.41 -5.85
C HIS A 571 -5.77 24.81 -6.38
N GLY A 572 -5.04 23.81 -6.86
CA GLY A 572 -3.72 23.97 -7.44
C GLY A 572 -3.12 22.63 -7.83
N PHE A 573 -1.82 22.62 -8.12
CA PHE A 573 -1.08 21.40 -8.41
C PHE A 573 -0.64 20.72 -7.11
N HIS A 574 -1.37 19.68 -6.74
CA HIS A 574 -1.10 18.92 -5.51
C HIS A 574 -0.85 17.45 -5.82
N THR A 575 0.10 16.84 -5.10
CA THR A 575 0.40 15.41 -5.24
C THR A 575 -0.53 14.58 -4.35
N TYR A 576 -1.03 13.46 -4.88
CA TYR A 576 -1.70 12.41 -4.11
C TYR A 576 -1.31 11.04 -4.63
N ARG A 577 -0.83 10.14 -3.74
CA ARG A 577 -0.40 8.78 -4.10
C ARG A 577 0.46 8.76 -5.38
N GLN A 578 1.50 9.60 -5.40
CA GLN A 578 2.48 9.76 -6.49
C GLN A 578 1.93 10.32 -7.82
N MET A 579 0.75 10.95 -7.81
CA MET A 579 0.21 11.66 -8.98
C MET A 579 0.04 13.15 -8.67
N LEU A 580 0.70 14.00 -9.45
CA LEU A 580 0.47 15.45 -9.46
C LEU A 580 -0.75 15.76 -10.31
N ARG A 581 -1.69 16.53 -9.78
CA ARG A 581 -2.94 16.91 -10.47
C ARG A 581 -3.38 18.31 -10.11
N TRP A 582 -4.15 18.93 -10.99
CA TRP A 582 -5.00 20.06 -10.63
C TRP A 582 -6.16 19.56 -9.76
N THR A 583 -6.14 19.87 -8.47
CA THR A 583 -7.10 19.36 -7.48
C THR A 583 -7.09 20.22 -6.23
N VAL A 584 -7.88 19.86 -5.22
CA VAL A 584 -7.95 20.53 -3.91
C VAL A 584 -6.67 20.33 -3.09
N SER A 585 -6.40 21.25 -2.17
CA SER A 585 -5.23 21.16 -1.28
C SER A 585 -5.25 19.89 -0.43
N PRO A 586 -4.10 19.40 0.05
CA PRO A 586 -4.09 18.21 0.89
C PRO A 586 -4.82 18.42 2.23
N THR A 587 -4.87 19.67 2.75
CA THR A 587 -5.68 20.02 3.92
C THR A 587 -7.17 19.81 3.63
N ALA A 588 -7.66 20.34 2.52
CA ALA A 588 -9.04 20.16 2.07
C ALA A 588 -9.37 18.67 1.85
N ARG A 589 -8.44 17.93 1.22
CA ARG A 589 -8.58 16.48 0.99
C ARG A 589 -8.84 15.69 2.27
N VAL A 590 -8.09 15.97 3.33
CA VAL A 590 -8.27 15.28 4.62
C VAL A 590 -9.64 15.58 5.20
N GLU A 591 -10.05 16.85 5.20
CA GLU A 591 -11.35 17.26 5.72
C GLU A 591 -12.51 16.67 4.91
N ILE A 592 -12.41 16.67 3.56
CA ILE A 592 -13.42 16.05 2.68
C ILE A 592 -13.56 14.56 2.98
N LEU A 593 -12.45 13.83 3.04
CA LEU A 593 -12.48 12.38 3.30
C LEU A 593 -13.02 12.04 4.70
N ASP A 594 -12.76 12.90 5.68
CA ASP A 594 -13.34 12.78 7.01
C ASP A 594 -14.84 12.98 7.01
N ARG A 595 -15.31 14.11 6.48
CA ARG A 595 -16.74 14.43 6.47
C ARG A 595 -17.53 13.42 5.64
N LEU A 596 -16.97 12.91 4.54
CA LEU A 596 -17.57 11.82 3.78
C LEU A 596 -17.68 10.54 4.60
N LEU A 597 -16.65 10.17 5.38
CA LEU A 597 -16.72 8.96 6.20
C LEU A 597 -17.68 9.14 7.40
N GLU A 598 -17.69 10.31 8.03
CA GLU A 598 -18.64 10.72 9.07
C GLU A 598 -20.08 10.61 8.54
N GLU A 599 -20.34 11.18 7.36
CA GLU A 599 -21.66 11.18 6.73
C GLU A 599 -22.07 9.76 6.28
N ASN A 600 -21.14 8.97 5.76
CA ASN A 600 -21.37 7.57 5.43
C ASN A 600 -21.82 6.78 6.67
N HIS A 601 -21.08 6.87 7.77
CA HIS A 601 -21.42 6.17 9.02
C HIS A 601 -22.74 6.67 9.61
N ARG A 602 -23.01 7.97 9.54
CA ARG A 602 -24.29 8.56 9.98
C ARG A 602 -25.47 7.99 9.19
N ARG A 603 -25.38 7.97 7.85
CA ARG A 603 -26.42 7.39 6.98
C ARG A 603 -26.57 5.89 7.20
N ALA A 604 -25.45 5.17 7.30
CA ALA A 604 -25.43 3.73 7.56
C ALA A 604 -26.08 3.36 8.90
N ALA A 605 -25.91 4.17 9.94
CA ALA A 605 -26.60 3.98 11.21
C ALA A 605 -28.12 4.23 11.09
N SER A 606 -28.53 5.19 10.26
CA SER A 606 -29.94 5.57 10.09
C SER A 606 -30.78 4.59 9.26
N GLN A 607 -30.15 3.81 8.37
CA GLN A 607 -30.84 2.78 7.57
C GLN A 607 -31.22 1.53 8.39
N GLY A 608 -30.80 1.43 9.67
CA GLY A 608 -31.03 0.28 10.54
C GLY A 608 -30.24 -0.95 10.09
N GLU A 609 -29.90 -1.87 11.00
CA GLU A 609 -29.38 -3.19 10.58
C GLU A 609 -30.51 -3.98 9.89
N ALA A 610 -30.49 -4.08 8.55
CA ALA A 610 -30.95 -5.21 7.71
C ALA A 610 -31.09 -4.79 6.21
N PRO A 611 -30.99 -5.67 5.19
CA PRO A 611 -31.06 -7.14 5.18
C PRO A 611 -29.73 -7.82 4.75
N PRO A 612 -29.63 -9.18 4.74
CA PRO A 612 -28.47 -9.87 4.16
C PRO A 612 -28.31 -9.45 2.69
N PRO A 613 -27.09 -9.58 2.12
CA PRO A 613 -26.83 -9.15 0.74
C PRO A 613 -27.87 -9.77 -0.19
N VAL A 614 -28.58 -8.92 -0.93
CA VAL A 614 -29.22 -9.36 -2.17
C VAL A 614 -28.09 -9.91 -3.02
N ASP A 615 -28.19 -11.19 -3.39
CA ASP A 615 -27.22 -11.90 -4.22
C ASP A 615 -26.80 -11.02 -5.40
N THR A 616 -25.64 -10.37 -5.27
CA THR A 616 -24.75 -10.23 -6.40
C THR A 616 -24.23 -11.63 -6.64
N GLU A 617 -24.98 -12.42 -7.41
CA GLU A 617 -24.38 -13.59 -8.05
C GLU A 617 -23.05 -13.13 -8.67
N ASP A 618 -22.00 -13.87 -8.31
CA ASP A 618 -20.65 -13.89 -8.89
C ASP A 618 -19.53 -13.05 -8.25
N VAL A 619 -19.33 -13.21 -6.93
CA VAL A 619 -17.97 -13.10 -6.33
C VAL A 619 -17.36 -14.50 -6.05
N ALA A 620 -17.99 -15.58 -6.49
CA ALA A 620 -17.42 -16.93 -6.36
C ALA A 620 -17.12 -17.56 -7.73
N ALA A 621 -16.01 -17.16 -8.34
CA ALA A 621 -15.23 -17.96 -9.29
C ALA A 621 -13.88 -17.28 -9.63
N ASP A 622 -13.13 -16.89 -8.60
CA ASP A 622 -11.68 -16.68 -8.72
C ASP A 622 -10.99 -17.72 -7.82
N GLU A 623 -11.05 -18.98 -8.27
CA GLU A 623 -10.02 -20.01 -8.08
C GLU A 623 -9.77 -20.72 -9.42
#